data_AF-A0AA86RML1-F1
#
_entry.id   AF-A0AA86RML1-F1
#
_cell.length_a   1.000
_cell.length_b   1.000
_cell.length_c   1.000
_cell.angle_alpha   90.00
_cell.angle_beta   90.00
_cell.angle_gamma   90.00
#
_symmetry.space_group_name_H-M   'P 1'
#
loop_
_entity.id
_entity.type
_entity.pdbx_description
1 polymer ?
#
loop_
_entity_poly.entity_id
_entity_poly.type
_entity_poly.pdbx_seq_one_letter_code
_entity_poly.pdbx_strand_id
1 'polypeptide(L)'
;MKQMNYWLIHPELNISLSVVSNKILLYSPDTSIEIQTNLQLDETAPAINRLLFYNGALVFMNGNSLYQLDFPSITLIDTLNSQNDYKYNRLFVLEGILYVYQDQFIYKLQGNKLIQLRLSSLYQNYFNFGSETFLWQATKSIQLLQAFNSSQTLLLDNQVNFFSFCACGLAAFHDESCERVLVFNMLTKVGVYVENESLKGKFHQQKIINSLKINVAGLELDENITAELFGQDMVQRLRQYQLNYYAQLRMHEKYRQLEASVMLTFSHALPEEQRLGIERQFLPPQYFALNKKYETINERMQKVEEKIDEIGKDVKSLFKLLSMLVIQGDQ
;
A
#
# COMPACT_ATOMS: atom_id res chain seq x y z
N MET A 1 -22.08 3.43 3.99
CA MET A 1 -21.04 2.46 3.55
C MET A 1 -19.92 2.52 4.57
N LYS A 2 -19.62 1.43 5.31
CA LYS A 2 -18.38 1.38 6.11
C LYS A 2 -17.20 1.36 5.15
N GLN A 3 -16.17 2.16 5.40
CA GLN A 3 -14.95 2.22 4.59
C GLN A 3 -14.35 0.81 4.46
N MET A 4 -14.17 0.33 3.22
CA MET A 4 -13.32 -0.83 2.96
C MET A 4 -11.88 -0.33 3.00
N ASN A 5 -11.15 -0.73 4.02
CA ASN A 5 -9.70 -0.54 4.09
C ASN A 5 -9.07 -1.56 3.14
N TYR A 6 -8.45 -1.09 2.07
CA TYR A 6 -7.59 -1.94 1.23
C TYR A 6 -6.22 -1.99 1.89
N TRP A 7 -5.69 -3.18 2.14
CA TRP A 7 -4.38 -3.37 2.75
C TRP A 7 -3.42 -3.86 1.67
N LEU A 8 -2.39 -3.07 1.37
CA LEU A 8 -1.25 -3.51 0.59
C LEU A 8 -0.11 -3.79 1.55
N ILE A 9 0.14 -5.08 1.86
CA ILE A 9 1.13 -5.48 2.87
C ILE A 9 2.45 -5.85 2.20
N HIS A 10 3.52 -5.24 2.69
CA HIS A 10 4.88 -5.52 2.30
C HIS A 10 5.43 -6.73 3.09
N PRO A 11 5.87 -7.81 2.41
CA PRO A 11 6.27 -9.10 2.99
C PRO A 11 7.20 -9.07 4.20
N GLU A 12 8.31 -8.33 4.08
CA GLU A 12 9.38 -8.38 5.09
C GLU A 12 9.26 -7.32 6.16
N LEU A 13 8.37 -6.35 5.96
CA LEU A 13 8.24 -5.18 6.82
C LEU A 13 6.93 -5.20 7.58
N ASN A 14 6.03 -6.11 7.19
CA ASN A 14 4.66 -6.20 7.65
C ASN A 14 3.85 -4.91 7.39
N ILE A 15 4.43 -3.88 6.76
CA ILE A 15 3.79 -2.59 6.51
C ILE A 15 2.62 -2.77 5.57
N SER A 16 1.45 -2.42 6.07
CA SER A 16 0.22 -2.34 5.34
C SER A 16 -0.13 -0.91 4.99
N LEU A 17 -0.48 -0.70 3.74
CA LEU A 17 -0.99 0.58 3.28
C LEU A 17 -2.52 0.50 3.33
N SER A 18 -3.15 1.30 4.19
CA SER A 18 -4.59 1.49 4.31
C SER A 18 -4.97 2.89 3.83
N VAL A 19 -6.19 3.06 3.31
CA VAL A 19 -6.71 4.38 3.00
C VAL A 19 -7.92 4.66 3.86
N VAL A 20 -7.79 5.67 4.73
CA VAL A 20 -8.86 6.10 5.63
C VAL A 20 -9.12 7.57 5.38
N SER A 21 -10.33 7.90 4.94
CA SER A 21 -10.79 9.30 4.82
C SER A 21 -9.78 10.21 4.10
N ASN A 22 -9.36 9.81 2.89
CA ASN A 22 -8.42 10.56 2.05
C ASN A 22 -6.97 10.66 2.57
N LYS A 23 -6.63 9.88 3.60
CA LYS A 23 -5.25 9.68 4.05
C LYS A 23 -4.78 8.31 3.63
N ILE A 24 -3.53 8.23 3.18
CA ILE A 24 -2.81 6.96 3.09
C ILE A 24 -2.18 6.74 4.46
N LEU A 25 -2.68 5.73 5.17
CA LEU A 25 -2.10 5.23 6.41
C LEU A 25 -1.12 4.14 6.03
N LEU A 26 0.13 4.28 6.46
CA LEU A 26 1.04 3.15 6.48
C LEU A 26 1.04 2.61 7.91
N TYR A 27 0.69 1.34 8.08
CA TYR A 27 0.63 0.65 9.36
C TYR A 27 1.59 -0.54 9.36
N SER A 28 2.57 -0.56 10.27
CA SER A 28 3.34 -1.77 10.55
C SER A 28 2.73 -2.51 11.75
N PRO A 29 2.20 -3.74 11.58
CA PRO A 29 1.66 -4.56 12.66
C PRO A 29 2.66 -4.83 13.77
N ASP A 30 3.94 -4.97 13.42
CA ASP A 30 4.99 -5.32 14.39
C ASP A 30 5.32 -4.15 15.32
N THR A 31 5.12 -2.92 14.85
CA THR A 31 5.52 -1.71 15.57
C THR A 31 4.31 -0.89 16.04
N SER A 32 3.11 -1.21 15.55
CA SER A 32 1.88 -0.42 15.72
C SER A 32 2.03 1.06 15.32
N ILE A 33 3.03 1.38 14.48
CA ILE A 33 3.27 2.74 13.99
C ILE A 33 2.31 3.02 12.85
N GLU A 34 1.57 4.12 12.97
CA GLU A 34 0.75 4.70 11.92
C GLU A 34 1.44 5.95 11.38
N ILE A 35 1.79 5.94 10.10
CA ILE A 35 2.26 7.14 9.40
C ILE A 35 1.09 7.71 8.62
N GLN A 36 0.66 8.90 9.02
CA GLN A 36 -0.27 9.70 8.23
C GLN A 36 0.53 10.54 7.24
N THR A 37 0.37 10.25 5.96
CA THR A 37 0.79 11.20 4.93
C THR A 37 -0.14 12.42 5.02
N ASN A 38 0.42 13.64 5.12
CA ASN A 38 -0.32 14.89 5.01
C ASN A 38 -0.77 15.10 3.55
N LEU A 39 -1.77 14.34 3.13
CA LEU A 39 -2.34 14.44 1.79
C LEU A 39 -3.58 15.30 1.84
N GLN A 40 -3.53 16.44 1.17
CA GLN A 40 -4.72 17.17 0.78
C GLN A 40 -5.27 16.54 -0.50
N LEU A 41 -5.83 15.34 -0.37
CA LEU A 41 -6.70 14.82 -1.42
C LEU A 41 -8.06 15.51 -1.31
N ASP A 42 -8.80 15.59 -2.41
CA ASP A 42 -10.14 16.17 -2.42
C ASP A 42 -11.02 15.46 -1.38
N GLU A 43 -11.36 16.17 -0.30
CA GLU A 43 -12.14 15.63 0.82
C GLU A 43 -13.54 15.21 0.41
N THR A 44 -14.04 15.72 -0.73
CA THR A 44 -15.35 15.38 -1.28
C THR A 44 -15.31 14.12 -2.15
N ALA A 45 -14.12 13.71 -2.60
CA ALA A 45 -13.93 12.48 -3.34
C ALA A 45 -13.94 11.26 -2.38
N PRO A 46 -14.43 10.10 -2.84
CA PRO A 46 -14.60 8.94 -1.98
C PRO A 46 -13.23 8.33 -1.66
N ALA A 47 -13.20 7.45 -0.66
CA ALA A 47 -12.00 6.70 -0.31
C ALA A 47 -11.34 6.06 -1.55
N ILE A 48 -10.01 6.01 -1.55
CA ILE A 48 -9.21 5.33 -2.58
C ILE A 48 -9.70 3.90 -2.70
N ASN A 49 -10.25 3.57 -3.87
CA ASN A 49 -10.89 2.27 -4.10
C ASN A 49 -9.91 1.17 -4.48
N ARG A 50 -8.69 1.51 -4.90
CA ARG A 50 -7.65 0.52 -5.23
C ARG A 50 -6.28 1.16 -5.35
N LEU A 51 -5.26 0.46 -4.85
CA LEU A 51 -3.86 0.69 -5.17
C LEU A 51 -3.32 -0.46 -6.02
N LEU A 52 -2.45 -0.14 -6.98
CA LEU A 52 -1.85 -1.10 -7.89
C LEU A 52 -0.38 -0.76 -8.08
N PHE A 53 0.48 -1.76 -8.21
CA PHE A 53 1.88 -1.55 -8.57
C PHE A 53 2.04 -1.49 -10.09
N TYR A 54 2.64 -0.43 -10.61
CA TYR A 54 2.85 -0.21 -12.04
C TYR A 54 4.17 0.51 -12.31
N ASN A 55 5.01 -0.06 -13.18
CA ASN A 55 6.30 0.51 -13.59
C ASN A 55 7.18 1.00 -12.43
N GLY A 56 7.20 0.24 -11.33
CA GLY A 56 8.04 0.55 -10.19
C GLY A 56 7.41 1.48 -9.15
N ALA A 57 6.19 1.96 -9.36
CA ALA A 57 5.50 2.87 -8.45
C ALA A 57 4.11 2.33 -8.05
N LEU A 58 3.60 2.80 -6.91
CA LEU A 58 2.21 2.59 -6.53
C LEU A 58 1.35 3.64 -7.23
N VAL A 59 0.29 3.19 -7.90
CA VAL A 59 -0.69 4.06 -8.55
C VAL A 59 -2.08 3.80 -7.98
N PHE A 60 -2.90 4.84 -7.90
CA PHE A 60 -4.24 4.75 -7.35
C PHE A 60 -5.18 5.79 -7.95
N MET A 61 -6.48 5.52 -7.89
CA MET A 61 -7.52 6.49 -8.25
C MET A 61 -8.09 7.14 -6.99
N ASN A 62 -8.21 8.46 -7.00
CA ASN A 62 -9.08 9.19 -6.07
C ASN A 62 -10.04 10.07 -6.90
N GLY A 63 -11.34 9.83 -6.75
CA GLY A 63 -12.36 10.35 -7.66
C GLY A 63 -12.02 9.94 -9.09
N ASN A 64 -11.97 10.92 -10.00
CA ASN A 64 -11.62 10.75 -11.41
C ASN A 64 -10.13 10.93 -11.70
N SER A 65 -9.30 11.18 -10.69
CA SER A 65 -7.87 11.47 -10.87
C SER A 65 -7.02 10.24 -10.59
N LEU A 66 -6.08 9.98 -11.48
CA LEU A 66 -5.05 8.95 -11.35
C LEU A 66 -3.79 9.58 -10.75
N TYR A 67 -3.30 8.99 -9.66
CA TYR A 67 -2.12 9.45 -8.95
C TYR A 67 -1.03 8.38 -8.92
N GLN A 68 0.21 8.84 -8.83
CA GLN A 68 1.39 8.05 -8.48
C GLN A 68 1.85 8.42 -7.07
N LEU A 69 2.12 7.42 -6.25
CA LEU A 69 2.73 7.58 -4.94
C LEU A 69 4.25 7.38 -5.06
N ASP A 70 4.98 8.48 -4.93
CA ASP A 70 6.44 8.56 -4.89
C ASP A 70 6.84 8.98 -3.47
N PHE A 71 6.74 8.06 -2.52
CA PHE A 71 6.76 8.36 -1.08
C PHE A 71 7.89 9.34 -0.68
N PRO A 72 7.58 10.43 0.08
CA PRO A 72 6.28 10.79 0.66
C PRO A 72 5.38 11.61 -0.28
N SER A 73 5.83 11.90 -1.50
CA SER A 73 5.12 12.75 -2.45
C SER A 73 4.06 11.98 -3.25
N ILE A 74 3.05 12.71 -3.73
CA ILE A 74 2.04 12.19 -4.64
C ILE A 74 2.00 13.09 -5.86
N THR A 75 2.05 12.46 -7.02
CA THR A 75 2.04 13.14 -8.31
C THR A 75 0.73 12.82 -9.02
N LEU A 76 -0.02 13.85 -9.43
CA LEU A 76 -1.15 13.67 -10.34
C LEU A 76 -0.61 13.24 -11.71
N ILE A 77 -1.09 12.10 -12.23
CA ILE A 77 -0.78 11.64 -13.58
C ILE A 77 -1.76 12.28 -14.56
N ASP A 78 -3.06 12.05 -14.37
CA ASP A 78 -4.11 12.57 -15.23
C ASP A 78 -5.48 12.56 -14.54
N THR A 79 -6.46 13.26 -15.10
CA THR A 79 -7.84 13.29 -14.62
C THR A 79 -8.82 12.89 -15.74
N LEU A 80 -9.70 11.94 -15.44
CA LEU A 80 -10.77 11.54 -16.33
C LEU A 80 -11.83 12.65 -16.40
N ASN A 81 -12.11 13.13 -17.61
CA ASN A 81 -13.18 14.09 -17.87
C ASN A 81 -14.54 13.38 -17.95
N SER A 82 -14.95 12.77 -16.84
CA SER A 82 -16.20 12.03 -16.70
C SER A 82 -17.11 12.75 -15.72
N GLN A 83 -18.38 12.95 -16.09
CA GLN A 83 -19.41 13.40 -15.15
C GLN A 83 -20.01 12.26 -14.32
N ASN A 84 -19.58 11.01 -14.57
CA ASN A 84 -20.14 9.86 -13.90
C ASN A 84 -19.57 9.64 -12.50
N ASP A 85 -20.34 8.91 -11.71
CA ASP A 85 -20.05 8.54 -10.33
C ASP A 85 -18.81 7.63 -10.27
N TYR A 86 -17.68 8.17 -9.81
CA TYR A 86 -16.35 7.57 -9.67
C TYR A 86 -16.29 6.28 -8.79
N LYS A 87 -17.42 5.85 -8.22
CA LYS A 87 -17.51 4.80 -7.18
C LYS A 87 -16.99 3.43 -7.63
N TYR A 88 -16.82 3.24 -8.94
CA TYR A 88 -16.45 1.95 -9.52
C TYR A 88 -15.15 1.98 -10.33
N ASN A 89 -14.29 2.97 -10.11
CA ASN A 89 -12.99 3.00 -10.78
C ASN A 89 -12.18 1.74 -10.42
N ARG A 90 -11.70 1.03 -11.44
CA ARG A 90 -10.86 -0.16 -11.30
C ARG A 90 -9.58 0.01 -12.10
N LEU A 91 -8.45 -0.03 -11.38
CA LEU A 91 -7.13 -0.14 -11.99
C LEU A 91 -6.81 -1.59 -12.32
N PHE A 92 -6.20 -1.81 -13.48
CA PHE A 92 -5.60 -3.08 -13.85
C PHE A 92 -4.45 -2.88 -14.83
N VAL A 93 -3.47 -3.79 -14.81
CA VAL A 93 -2.37 -3.83 -15.77
C VAL A 93 -2.60 -4.99 -16.72
N LEU A 94 -2.65 -4.75 -18.03
CA LEU A 94 -2.72 -5.79 -19.04
C LEU A 94 -1.55 -5.62 -20.00
N GLU A 95 -0.73 -6.67 -20.16
CA GLU A 95 0.47 -6.67 -21.02
C GLU A 95 1.42 -5.51 -20.71
N GLY A 96 1.61 -5.22 -19.43
CA GLY A 96 2.51 -4.15 -18.97
C GLY A 96 1.97 -2.73 -19.20
N ILE A 97 0.70 -2.57 -19.58
CA ILE A 97 0.06 -1.28 -19.79
C ILE A 97 -1.00 -1.08 -18.69
N LEU A 98 -1.00 0.10 -18.07
CA LEU A 98 -2.01 0.47 -17.08
C LEU A 98 -3.32 0.90 -17.75
N TYR A 99 -4.42 0.37 -17.23
CA TYR A 99 -5.77 0.72 -17.64
C TYR A 99 -6.62 1.15 -16.44
N VAL A 100 -7.57 2.03 -16.73
CA VAL A 100 -8.65 2.41 -15.81
C VAL A 100 -9.97 1.96 -16.43
N TYR A 101 -10.75 1.18 -15.70
CA TYR A 101 -12.14 0.93 -16.03
C TYR A 101 -13.03 1.82 -15.16
N GLN A 102 -13.94 2.57 -15.79
CA GLN A 102 -14.93 3.42 -15.15
C GLN A 102 -16.26 3.26 -15.88
N ASP A 103 -17.28 2.75 -15.19
CA ASP A 103 -18.64 2.48 -15.71
C ASP A 103 -18.66 1.61 -16.96
N GLN A 104 -18.74 2.25 -18.13
CA GLN A 104 -18.77 1.60 -19.42
C GLN A 104 -17.51 1.90 -20.21
N PHE A 105 -16.51 2.59 -19.68
CA PHE A 105 -15.33 2.98 -20.44
C PHE A 105 -14.08 2.32 -19.91
N ILE A 106 -13.20 1.94 -20.84
CA ILE A 106 -11.82 1.58 -20.52
C ILE A 106 -10.91 2.67 -21.08
N TYR A 107 -10.06 3.19 -20.21
CA TYR A 107 -9.02 4.16 -20.52
C TYR A 107 -7.66 3.48 -20.44
N LYS A 108 -6.80 3.78 -21.40
CA LYS A 108 -5.40 3.33 -21.46
C LYS A 108 -4.49 4.46 -21.07
N LEU A 109 -3.55 4.21 -20.16
CA LEU A 109 -2.48 5.16 -19.91
C LEU A 109 -1.47 5.12 -21.06
N GLN A 110 -1.29 6.25 -21.74
CA GLN A 110 -0.29 6.44 -22.79
C GLN A 110 0.49 7.73 -22.51
N GLY A 111 1.76 7.58 -22.15
CA GLY A 111 2.52 8.67 -21.52
C GLY A 111 1.87 9.03 -20.19
N ASN A 112 1.56 10.31 -19.99
CA ASN A 112 0.87 10.81 -18.80
C ASN A 112 -0.61 11.17 -19.10
N LYS A 113 -1.24 10.47 -20.05
CA LYS A 113 -2.64 10.71 -20.41
C LYS A 113 -3.45 9.43 -20.48
N LEU A 114 -4.67 9.49 -19.98
CA LEU A 114 -5.69 8.45 -20.05
C LEU A 114 -6.50 8.63 -21.33
N ILE A 115 -6.28 7.75 -22.29
CA ILE A 115 -6.95 7.76 -23.58
C ILE A 115 -8.10 6.75 -23.53
N GLN A 116 -9.32 7.22 -23.76
CA GLN A 116 -10.49 6.35 -23.86
C GLN A 116 -10.36 5.40 -25.06
N LEU A 117 -10.54 4.10 -24.83
CA LEU A 117 -10.44 3.08 -25.88
C LEU A 117 -11.79 2.57 -26.35
N ARG A 118 -12.69 2.20 -25.43
CA ARG A 118 -13.90 1.44 -25.78
C ARG A 118 -15.00 1.54 -24.75
N LEU A 119 -16.21 1.22 -25.22
CA LEU A 119 -17.38 0.92 -24.41
C LEU A 119 -17.38 -0.55 -23.94
N SER A 120 -17.63 -0.80 -22.67
CA SER A 120 -17.95 -2.07 -22.06
C SER A 120 -19.46 -2.11 -21.85
N SER A 121 -20.14 -3.07 -22.50
CA SER A 121 -21.60 -3.19 -22.45
C SER A 121 -22.14 -3.79 -21.15
N LEU A 122 -21.26 -4.28 -20.27
CA LEU A 122 -21.63 -4.98 -19.04
C LEU A 122 -20.76 -4.52 -17.88
N TYR A 123 -21.34 -4.59 -16.67
CA TYR A 123 -20.60 -4.41 -15.44
C TYR A 123 -19.55 -5.52 -15.31
N GLN A 124 -18.30 -5.12 -15.24
CA GLN A 124 -17.13 -5.99 -15.29
C GLN A 124 -16.16 -5.57 -14.19
N ASN A 125 -15.49 -6.54 -13.56
CA ASN A 125 -14.38 -6.24 -12.67
C ASN A 125 -13.11 -6.88 -13.20
N TYR A 126 -12.07 -6.06 -13.21
CA TYR A 126 -10.73 -6.46 -13.60
C TYR A 126 -9.89 -6.62 -12.35
N PHE A 127 -9.06 -7.65 -12.28
CA PHE A 127 -8.10 -7.82 -11.19
C PHE A 127 -6.81 -8.49 -11.67
N ASN A 128 -5.72 -8.13 -11.02
CA ASN A 128 -4.40 -8.66 -11.33
C ASN A 128 -3.93 -9.63 -10.27
N PHE A 129 -3.23 -10.68 -10.72
CA PHE A 129 -2.42 -11.53 -9.87
C PHE A 129 -1.09 -11.82 -10.56
N GLY A 130 -0.02 -11.24 -10.02
CA GLY A 130 1.26 -11.16 -10.74
C GLY A 130 1.10 -10.42 -12.07
N SER A 131 1.55 -11.04 -13.16
CA SER A 131 1.41 -10.53 -14.52
C SER A 131 0.08 -10.87 -15.19
N GLU A 132 -0.74 -11.72 -14.58
CA GLU A 132 -2.01 -12.15 -15.16
C GLU A 132 -3.12 -11.13 -14.85
N THR A 133 -4.03 -10.97 -15.81
CA THR A 133 -5.23 -10.14 -15.67
C THR A 133 -6.46 -11.01 -15.81
N PHE A 134 -7.36 -10.89 -14.84
CA PHE A 134 -8.62 -11.60 -14.84
C PHE A 134 -9.77 -10.62 -15.00
N LEU A 135 -10.78 -11.08 -15.71
CA LEU A 135 -12.06 -10.41 -15.91
C LEU A 135 -13.14 -11.25 -15.26
N TRP A 136 -13.84 -10.66 -14.30
CA TRP A 136 -15.07 -11.21 -13.75
C TRP A 136 -16.28 -10.51 -14.37
N GLN A 137 -17.17 -11.33 -14.91
CA GLN A 137 -18.50 -10.95 -15.35
C GLN A 137 -19.51 -11.62 -14.43
N ALA A 138 -20.18 -10.80 -13.61
CA ALA A 138 -21.22 -11.27 -12.67
C ALA A 138 -22.21 -12.20 -13.38
N THR A 139 -22.60 -13.30 -12.74
CA THR A 139 -23.54 -14.32 -13.23
C THR A 139 -23.12 -15.07 -14.51
N LYS A 140 -21.91 -14.82 -15.02
CA LYS A 140 -21.46 -15.35 -16.33
C LYS A 140 -20.17 -16.15 -16.22
N SER A 141 -19.06 -15.48 -15.93
CA SER A 141 -17.75 -16.14 -16.02
C SER A 141 -16.63 -15.38 -15.30
N ILE A 142 -15.56 -16.12 -15.04
CA ILE A 142 -14.22 -15.58 -14.78
C ILE A 142 -13.36 -15.96 -15.98
N GLN A 143 -12.64 -14.97 -16.52
CA GLN A 143 -11.86 -15.11 -17.74
C GLN A 143 -10.43 -14.62 -17.49
N LEU A 144 -9.45 -15.32 -18.05
CA LEU A 144 -8.09 -14.81 -18.17
C LEU A 144 -8.01 -13.94 -19.43
N LEU A 145 -7.46 -12.74 -19.30
CA LEU A 145 -7.28 -11.80 -20.40
C LEU A 145 -5.87 -11.84 -20.98
N GLN A 146 -5.78 -11.87 -22.31
CA GLN A 146 -4.56 -11.72 -23.11
C GLN A 146 -4.88 -10.77 -24.28
N ALA A 147 -4.22 -9.62 -24.38
CA ALA A 147 -4.52 -8.59 -25.39
C ALA A 147 -6.02 -8.22 -25.54
N PHE A 148 -6.77 -8.19 -24.44
CA PHE A 148 -8.24 -8.05 -24.40
C PHE A 148 -9.05 -9.16 -25.09
N ASN A 149 -8.39 -10.17 -25.64
CA ASN A 149 -9.01 -11.46 -25.89
C ASN A 149 -9.12 -12.20 -24.57
N SER A 150 -10.22 -12.93 -24.40
CA SER A 150 -10.42 -13.75 -23.22
C SER A 150 -10.38 -15.22 -23.56
N SER A 151 -9.64 -15.97 -22.75
CA SER A 151 -9.87 -17.41 -22.63
C SER A 151 -10.80 -17.61 -21.44
N GLN A 152 -11.94 -18.22 -21.67
CA GLN A 152 -12.88 -18.55 -20.60
C GLN A 152 -12.22 -19.54 -19.63
N THR A 153 -12.13 -19.16 -18.37
CA THR A 153 -11.47 -19.97 -17.33
C THR A 153 -12.49 -20.75 -16.52
N LEU A 154 -13.60 -20.09 -16.15
CA LEU A 154 -14.65 -20.69 -15.32
C LEU A 154 -16.01 -20.09 -15.69
N LEU A 155 -17.00 -20.95 -15.90
CA LEU A 155 -18.41 -20.53 -15.96
C LEU A 155 -18.94 -20.36 -14.55
N LEU A 156 -19.67 -19.28 -14.33
CA LEU A 156 -20.34 -19.03 -13.08
C LEU A 156 -21.78 -19.50 -13.18
N ASP A 157 -22.27 -19.98 -12.04
CA ASP A 157 -23.70 -20.08 -11.81
C ASP A 157 -24.36 -18.69 -11.92
N ASN A 158 -25.57 -18.63 -12.45
CA ASN A 158 -26.30 -17.39 -12.72
C ASN A 158 -26.68 -16.60 -11.46
N GLN A 159 -26.47 -17.16 -10.27
CA GLN A 159 -26.73 -16.48 -9.00
C GLN A 159 -25.49 -15.78 -8.41
N VAL A 160 -24.28 -16.07 -8.88
CA VAL A 160 -23.04 -15.49 -8.33
C VAL A 160 -22.80 -14.08 -8.89
N ASN A 161 -23.30 -13.06 -8.18
CA ASN A 161 -23.31 -11.66 -8.61
C ASN A 161 -22.65 -10.67 -7.64
N PHE A 162 -22.25 -11.10 -6.44
CA PHE A 162 -21.49 -10.31 -5.49
C PHE A 162 -20.03 -10.73 -5.45
N PHE A 163 -19.17 -9.77 -5.12
CA PHE A 163 -17.73 -9.94 -4.93
C PHE A 163 -17.36 -9.58 -3.50
N SER A 164 -16.64 -10.46 -2.81
CA SER A 164 -16.26 -10.27 -1.40
C SER A 164 -14.86 -9.70 -1.26
N PHE A 165 -13.88 -10.35 -1.89
CA PHE A 165 -12.47 -9.98 -1.77
C PHE A 165 -11.67 -10.57 -2.94
N CYS A 166 -10.49 -9.97 -3.19
CA CYS A 166 -9.46 -10.49 -4.08
C CYS A 166 -8.10 -10.12 -3.50
N ALA A 167 -7.40 -11.09 -2.94
CA ALA A 167 -6.08 -10.89 -2.36
C ALA A 167 -5.29 -12.20 -2.38
N CYS A 168 -3.97 -12.09 -2.40
CA CYS A 168 -3.07 -13.23 -2.24
C CYS A 168 -3.37 -14.44 -3.15
N GLY A 169 -3.75 -14.20 -4.41
CA GLY A 169 -4.01 -15.27 -5.37
C GLY A 169 -5.40 -15.91 -5.27
N LEU A 170 -6.24 -15.44 -4.36
CA LEU A 170 -7.62 -15.90 -4.17
C LEU A 170 -8.61 -14.77 -4.40
N ALA A 171 -9.77 -15.11 -4.96
CA ALA A 171 -10.92 -14.21 -5.05
C ALA A 171 -12.18 -14.96 -4.61
N ALA A 172 -13.09 -14.30 -3.89
CA ALA A 172 -14.37 -14.89 -3.52
C ALA A 172 -15.55 -14.10 -4.06
N PHE A 173 -16.54 -14.85 -4.50
CA PHE A 173 -17.77 -14.38 -5.11
C PHE A 173 -18.94 -15.10 -4.47
N HIS A 174 -20.09 -14.45 -4.40
CA HIS A 174 -21.27 -15.07 -3.81
C HIS A 174 -22.58 -14.52 -4.39
N ASP A 175 -23.70 -15.14 -4.03
CA ASP A 175 -25.05 -14.62 -4.21
C ASP A 175 -25.48 -13.72 -3.04
N GLU A 176 -26.65 -13.10 -3.12
CA GLU A 176 -27.12 -12.13 -2.12
C GLU A 176 -27.21 -12.71 -0.70
N SER A 177 -27.67 -13.94 -0.57
CA SER A 177 -27.85 -14.65 0.71
C SER A 177 -26.57 -15.31 1.23
N CYS A 178 -25.48 -15.32 0.45
CA CYS A 178 -24.29 -16.13 0.69
C CYS A 178 -24.58 -17.64 0.76
N GLU A 179 -25.66 -18.13 0.17
CA GLU A 179 -25.94 -19.56 0.06
C GLU A 179 -25.03 -20.23 -0.97
N ARG A 180 -24.61 -19.47 -1.99
CA ARG A 180 -23.66 -19.90 -3.01
C ARG A 180 -22.41 -19.05 -2.93
N VAL A 181 -21.34 -19.64 -2.41
CA VAL A 181 -20.03 -18.98 -2.33
C VAL A 181 -19.04 -19.74 -3.19
N LEU A 182 -18.42 -19.03 -4.13
CA LEU A 182 -17.34 -19.52 -4.97
C LEU A 182 -16.02 -18.86 -4.55
N VAL A 183 -15.01 -19.65 -4.24
CA VAL A 183 -13.64 -19.19 -4.05
C VAL A 183 -12.81 -19.63 -5.26
N PHE A 184 -12.27 -18.66 -5.98
CA PHE A 184 -11.45 -18.85 -7.16
C PHE A 184 -9.96 -18.72 -6.83
N ASN A 185 -9.20 -19.75 -7.14
CA ASN A 185 -7.75 -19.76 -7.06
C ASN A 185 -7.16 -19.29 -8.39
N MET A 186 -6.55 -18.11 -8.39
CA MET A 186 -5.97 -17.50 -9.59
C MET A 186 -4.67 -18.18 -10.03
N LEU A 187 -3.93 -18.80 -9.11
CA LEU A 187 -2.68 -19.51 -9.42
C LEU A 187 -2.97 -20.77 -10.23
N THR A 188 -3.94 -21.58 -9.79
CA THR A 188 -4.32 -22.83 -10.46
C THR A 188 -5.47 -22.67 -11.45
N LYS A 189 -6.12 -21.51 -11.44
CA LYS A 189 -7.28 -21.19 -12.29
C LYS A 189 -8.50 -22.09 -12.01
N VAL A 190 -8.63 -22.56 -10.76
CA VAL A 190 -9.70 -23.45 -10.31
C VAL A 190 -10.63 -22.73 -9.35
N GLY A 191 -11.94 -22.92 -9.51
CA GLY A 191 -12.96 -22.47 -8.57
C GLY A 191 -13.46 -23.61 -7.69
N VAL A 192 -13.69 -23.33 -6.40
CA VAL A 192 -14.29 -24.25 -5.42
C VAL A 192 -15.51 -23.59 -4.81
N TYR A 193 -16.65 -24.27 -4.86
CA TYR A 193 -17.83 -23.85 -4.12
C TYR A 193 -17.69 -24.27 -2.65
N VAL A 194 -18.02 -23.37 -1.74
CA VAL A 194 -17.92 -23.61 -0.30
C VAL A 194 -19.12 -24.43 0.14
N GLU A 195 -18.91 -25.70 0.48
CA GLU A 195 -19.98 -26.59 0.94
C GLU A 195 -20.33 -26.41 2.42
N ASN A 196 -19.35 -25.96 3.23
CA ASN A 196 -19.54 -25.79 4.67
C ASN A 196 -20.37 -24.54 4.99
N GLU A 197 -21.62 -24.75 5.42
CA GLU A 197 -22.57 -23.68 5.79
C GLU A 197 -22.00 -22.68 6.83
N SER A 198 -21.20 -23.17 7.78
CA SER A 198 -20.58 -22.31 8.80
C SER A 198 -19.52 -21.36 8.22
N LEU A 199 -18.92 -21.71 7.08
CA LEU A 199 -17.97 -20.87 6.37
C LEU A 199 -18.64 -19.89 5.41
N LYS A 200 -19.75 -20.26 4.78
CA LYS A 200 -20.44 -19.42 3.79
C LYS A 200 -20.69 -18.01 4.29
N GLY A 201 -21.25 -17.87 5.50
CA GLY A 201 -21.54 -16.58 6.10
C GLY A 201 -20.30 -15.70 6.38
N LYS A 202 -19.10 -16.29 6.41
CA LYS A 202 -17.84 -15.54 6.54
C LYS A 202 -17.48 -14.77 5.28
N PHE A 203 -17.95 -15.20 4.10
CA PHE A 203 -17.64 -14.55 2.83
C PHE A 203 -18.56 -13.39 2.49
N HIS A 204 -19.58 -13.09 3.31
CA HIS A 204 -20.39 -11.89 3.12
C HIS A 204 -19.52 -10.62 3.12
N GLN A 205 -19.77 -9.67 2.20
CA GLN A 205 -18.95 -8.45 2.02
C GLN A 205 -18.66 -7.68 3.31
N GLN A 206 -19.59 -7.67 4.26
CA GLN A 206 -19.44 -6.97 5.54
C GLN A 206 -18.66 -7.76 6.60
N LYS A 207 -18.48 -9.08 6.42
CA LYS A 207 -17.89 -10.00 7.40
C LYS A 207 -16.54 -10.56 6.96
N ILE A 208 -16.25 -10.56 5.66
CA ILE A 208 -15.04 -11.16 5.08
C ILE A 208 -13.76 -10.66 5.71
N ILE A 209 -13.70 -9.39 6.12
CA ILE A 209 -12.52 -8.81 6.79
C ILE A 209 -12.09 -9.59 8.04
N ASN A 210 -13.04 -10.20 8.77
CA ASN A 210 -12.77 -11.02 9.96
C ASN A 210 -12.16 -12.39 9.64
N SER A 211 -12.14 -12.76 8.36
CA SER A 211 -11.57 -14.01 7.85
C SER A 211 -10.30 -13.76 7.04
N LEU A 212 -9.83 -12.50 6.98
CA LEU A 212 -8.56 -12.15 6.38
C LEU A 212 -7.50 -12.00 7.48
N LYS A 213 -6.29 -12.48 7.20
CA LYS A 213 -5.12 -12.37 8.06
C LYS A 213 -3.99 -11.69 7.32
N ILE A 214 -3.23 -10.88 8.05
CA ILE A 214 -1.99 -10.28 7.58
C ILE A 214 -0.87 -11.28 7.85
N ASN A 215 -0.02 -11.53 6.87
CA ASN A 215 1.18 -12.35 7.02
C ASN A 215 2.36 -11.77 6.22
N VAL A 216 3.47 -12.50 6.22
CA VAL A 216 4.71 -12.17 5.49
C VAL A 216 4.56 -12.13 3.96
N ALA A 217 3.40 -12.39 3.39
CA ALA A 217 3.18 -12.38 1.95
C ALA A 217 2.01 -11.46 1.55
N GLY A 218 1.21 -11.03 2.52
CA GLY A 218 0.24 -9.97 2.33
C GLY A 218 -1.01 -10.13 3.20
N LEU A 219 -2.12 -9.54 2.74
CA LEU A 219 -3.45 -9.84 3.26
C LEU A 219 -3.97 -11.10 2.57
N GLU A 220 -4.10 -12.19 3.31
CA GLU A 220 -4.65 -13.45 2.78
C GLU A 220 -5.90 -13.89 3.51
N LEU A 221 -6.66 -14.80 2.90
CA LEU A 221 -7.71 -15.54 3.60
C LEU A 221 -7.05 -16.43 4.67
N ASP A 222 -7.66 -16.54 5.85
CA ASP A 222 -7.18 -17.39 6.94
C ASP A 222 -6.70 -18.75 6.42
N GLU A 223 -5.46 -19.10 6.74
CA GLU A 223 -4.79 -20.31 6.24
C GLU A 223 -5.60 -21.58 6.52
N ASN A 224 -6.36 -21.63 7.63
CA ASN A 224 -7.23 -22.76 7.94
C ASN A 224 -8.38 -22.88 6.93
N ILE A 225 -8.98 -21.75 6.52
CA ILE A 225 -10.04 -21.72 5.52
C ILE A 225 -9.45 -22.07 4.15
N THR A 226 -8.28 -21.50 3.81
CA THR A 226 -7.60 -21.80 2.55
C THR A 226 -7.23 -23.29 2.46
N ALA A 227 -6.74 -23.88 3.54
CA ALA A 227 -6.41 -25.30 3.60
C ALA A 227 -7.65 -26.20 3.56
N GLU A 228 -8.77 -25.80 4.17
CA GLU A 228 -10.05 -26.52 4.05
C GLU A 228 -10.55 -26.55 2.60
N LEU A 229 -10.37 -25.46 1.85
CA LEU A 229 -10.86 -25.35 0.47
C LEU A 229 -9.94 -25.97 -0.58
N PHE A 230 -8.62 -25.87 -0.40
CA PHE A 230 -7.64 -26.24 -1.45
C PHE A 230 -6.52 -27.16 -0.97
N GLY A 231 -6.50 -27.53 0.31
CA GLY A 231 -5.43 -28.31 0.94
C GLY A 231 -4.25 -27.48 1.42
N GLN A 232 -3.49 -28.04 2.37
CA GLN A 232 -2.32 -27.40 3.00
C GLN A 232 -1.22 -27.05 1.97
N ASP A 233 -1.01 -27.91 0.98
CA ASP A 233 -0.03 -27.67 -0.08
C ASP A 233 -0.32 -26.37 -0.85
N MET A 234 -1.60 -26.01 -1.00
CA MET A 234 -1.97 -24.78 -1.72
C MET A 234 -1.59 -23.52 -0.94
N VAL A 235 -1.75 -23.54 0.39
CA VAL A 235 -1.35 -22.43 1.26
C VAL A 235 0.14 -22.11 1.04
N GLN A 236 0.97 -23.14 1.06
CA GLN A 236 2.41 -23.00 0.85
C GLN A 236 2.75 -22.49 -0.56
N ARG A 237 2.07 -23.01 -1.59
CA ARG A 237 2.29 -22.58 -2.98
C ARG A 237 1.92 -21.12 -3.21
N LEU A 238 0.79 -20.66 -2.68
CA LEU A 238 0.37 -19.26 -2.77
C LEU A 238 1.38 -18.34 -2.09
N ARG A 239 1.82 -18.70 -0.88
CA ARG A 239 2.81 -17.94 -0.12
C ARG A 239 4.16 -17.88 -0.84
N GLN A 240 4.65 -19.01 -1.35
CA GLN A 240 5.90 -19.05 -2.10
C GLN A 240 5.84 -18.23 -3.40
N TYR A 241 4.72 -18.32 -4.13
CA TYR A 241 4.54 -17.53 -5.35
C TYR A 241 4.61 -16.03 -5.06
N GLN A 242 3.94 -15.58 -4.00
CA GLN A 242 3.96 -14.18 -3.58
C GLN A 242 5.37 -13.74 -3.20
N LEU A 243 6.06 -14.50 -2.35
CA LEU A 243 7.45 -14.18 -1.96
C LEU A 243 8.36 -14.06 -3.18
N ASN A 244 8.25 -14.98 -4.14
CA ASN A 244 9.00 -14.92 -5.39
C ASN A 244 8.63 -13.69 -6.23
N TYR A 245 7.34 -13.36 -6.31
CA TYR A 245 6.87 -12.17 -7.03
C TYR A 245 7.43 -10.88 -6.41
N TYR A 246 7.41 -10.75 -5.07
CA TYR A 246 8.00 -9.59 -4.41
C TYR A 246 9.52 -9.54 -4.55
N ALA A 247 10.21 -10.68 -4.51
CA ALA A 247 11.64 -10.75 -4.80
C ALA A 247 11.95 -10.23 -6.22
N GLN A 248 11.11 -10.53 -7.20
CA GLN A 248 11.23 -9.95 -8.55
C GLN A 248 10.96 -8.45 -8.56
N LEU A 249 9.93 -7.98 -7.84
CA LEU A 249 9.66 -6.54 -7.72
C LEU A 249 10.85 -5.77 -7.16
N ARG A 250 11.57 -6.32 -6.18
CA ARG A 250 12.81 -5.74 -5.61
C ARG A 250 13.97 -5.64 -6.57
N MET A 251 13.95 -6.38 -7.68
CA MET A 251 14.95 -6.19 -8.72
C MET A 251 14.76 -4.83 -9.42
N HIS A 252 13.56 -4.26 -9.39
CA HIS A 252 13.27 -2.93 -9.94
C HIS A 252 13.76 -1.81 -9.00
N GLU A 253 14.59 -0.93 -9.53
CA GLU A 253 15.18 0.18 -8.77
C GLU A 253 14.14 1.08 -8.11
N LYS A 254 13.08 1.44 -8.83
CA LYS A 254 11.99 2.28 -8.29
C LYS A 254 11.25 1.61 -7.13
N TYR A 255 11.08 0.28 -7.17
CA TYR A 255 10.51 -0.45 -6.02
C TYR A 255 11.43 -0.35 -4.82
N ARG A 256 12.75 -0.56 -5.00
CA ARG A 256 13.72 -0.41 -3.89
C ARG A 256 13.75 1.00 -3.33
N GLN A 257 13.64 2.01 -4.20
CA GLN A 257 13.55 3.41 -3.76
C GLN A 257 12.28 3.65 -2.95
N LEU A 258 11.12 3.15 -3.40
CA LEU A 258 9.87 3.24 -2.66
C LEU A 258 9.96 2.50 -1.31
N GLU A 259 10.44 1.25 -1.32
CA GLU A 259 10.66 0.42 -0.13
C GLU A 259 11.58 1.14 0.87
N ALA A 260 12.72 1.67 0.40
CA ALA A 260 13.64 2.45 1.22
C ALA A 260 13.00 3.73 1.77
N SER A 261 12.29 4.50 0.94
CA SER A 261 11.60 5.73 1.37
C SER A 261 10.55 5.44 2.43
N VAL A 262 9.75 4.39 2.24
CA VAL A 262 8.78 3.92 3.23
C VAL A 262 9.51 3.54 4.51
N MET A 263 10.55 2.71 4.41
CA MET A 263 11.31 2.23 5.56
C MET A 263 11.97 3.31 6.39
N LEU A 264 12.59 4.29 5.73
CA LEU A 264 13.20 5.43 6.41
C LEU A 264 12.17 6.27 7.13
N THR A 265 10.98 6.39 6.55
CA THR A 265 9.90 7.14 7.17
C THR A 265 9.37 6.43 8.42
N PHE A 266 9.28 5.10 8.39
CA PHE A 266 8.98 4.31 9.58
C PHE A 266 10.09 4.30 10.62
N SER A 267 11.35 4.31 10.18
CA SER A 267 12.49 4.26 11.10
C SER A 267 12.53 5.49 12.01
N HIS A 268 12.06 6.64 11.55
CA HIS A 268 11.94 7.84 12.39
C HIS A 268 10.94 7.73 13.55
N ALA A 269 10.01 6.78 13.50
CA ALA A 269 9.07 6.50 14.58
C ALA A 269 9.51 5.34 15.50
N LEU A 270 10.68 4.73 15.23
CA LEU A 270 11.23 3.63 16.01
C LEU A 270 12.30 4.09 17.02
N PRO A 271 12.54 3.29 18.08
CA PRO A 271 13.71 3.48 18.96
C PRO A 271 15.00 3.56 18.15
N GLU A 272 15.95 4.37 18.61
CA GLU A 272 17.16 4.73 17.86
C GLU A 272 17.97 3.53 17.36
N GLU A 273 18.11 2.47 18.15
CA GLU A 273 18.85 1.27 17.75
C GLU A 273 18.19 0.54 16.56
N GLN A 274 16.85 0.45 16.55
CA GLN A 274 16.08 -0.15 15.47
C GLN A 274 16.09 0.74 14.23
N ARG A 275 15.97 2.07 14.44
CA ARG A 275 16.09 3.07 13.38
C ARG A 275 17.42 2.97 12.66
N LEU A 276 18.53 2.93 13.41
CA LEU A 276 19.88 2.83 12.86
C LEU A 276 20.11 1.51 12.12
N GLY A 277 19.50 0.41 12.58
CA GLY A 277 19.52 -0.88 11.88
C GLY A 277 18.86 -0.81 10.50
N ILE A 278 17.66 -0.23 10.44
CA ILE A 278 16.92 -0.01 9.18
C ILE A 278 17.68 0.95 8.28
N GLU A 279 18.08 2.10 8.80
CA GLU A 279 18.83 3.10 8.03
C GLU A 279 20.04 2.41 7.37
N ARG A 280 20.86 1.65 8.13
CA ARG A 280 22.03 0.89 7.64
C ARG A 280 21.74 -0.09 6.51
N GLN A 281 20.55 -0.67 6.48
CA GLN A 281 20.15 -1.62 5.45
C GLN A 281 19.74 -0.91 4.14
N PHE A 282 19.14 0.27 4.23
CA PHE A 282 18.49 0.93 3.09
C PHE A 282 19.19 2.19 2.57
N LEU A 283 20.00 2.87 3.38
CA LEU A 283 20.77 4.03 2.93
C LEU A 283 22.11 3.63 2.32
N PRO A 284 22.57 4.34 1.28
CA PRO A 284 23.92 4.17 0.76
C PRO A 284 24.99 4.43 1.86
N PRO A 285 26.15 3.74 1.84
CA PRO A 285 27.23 3.92 2.82
C PRO A 285 27.65 5.39 3.04
N GLN A 286 27.59 6.18 1.97
CA GLN A 286 27.89 7.62 1.95
C GLN A 286 26.95 8.48 2.81
N TYR A 287 25.71 8.03 3.05
CA TYR A 287 24.77 8.73 3.94
C TYR A 287 25.19 8.61 5.42
N PHE A 288 25.79 7.49 5.83
CA PHE A 288 26.34 7.32 7.19
C PHE A 288 27.57 8.17 7.42
N ALA A 289 28.41 8.34 6.39
CA ALA A 289 29.55 9.23 6.47
C ALA A 289 29.11 10.69 6.70
N LEU A 290 28.00 11.10 6.07
CA LEU A 290 27.37 12.40 6.29
C LEU A 290 26.74 12.51 7.68
N ASN A 291 25.94 11.53 8.13
CA ASN A 291 25.35 11.56 9.47
C ASN A 291 26.40 11.58 10.58
N LYS A 292 27.46 10.77 10.47
CA LYS A 292 28.58 10.80 11.42
C LYS A 292 29.29 12.16 11.43
N LYS A 293 29.37 12.82 10.27
CA LYS A 293 29.90 14.19 10.15
C LYS A 293 28.97 15.22 10.82
N TYR A 294 27.65 15.06 10.71
CA TYR A 294 26.66 15.89 11.41
C TYR A 294 26.68 15.68 12.93
N GLU A 295 26.77 14.45 13.41
CA GLU A 295 26.96 14.14 14.84
C GLU A 295 28.21 14.82 15.39
N THR A 296 29.32 14.73 14.65
CA THR A 296 30.59 15.40 15.01
C THR A 296 30.43 16.94 15.04
N ILE A 297 29.62 17.51 14.15
CA ILE A 297 29.32 18.94 14.13
C ILE A 297 28.47 19.34 15.34
N ASN A 298 27.44 18.56 15.67
CA ASN A 298 26.58 18.82 16.83
C ASN A 298 27.35 18.73 18.15
N GLU A 299 28.20 17.70 18.33
CA GLU A 299 29.08 17.60 19.50
C GLU A 299 30.05 18.80 19.60
N ARG A 300 30.56 19.28 18.46
CA ARG A 300 31.40 20.48 18.42
C ARG A 300 30.63 21.74 18.77
N MET A 301 29.39 21.87 18.30
CA MET A 301 28.52 22.99 18.64
C MET A 301 28.19 23.03 20.13
N GLN A 302 27.84 21.88 20.72
CA GLN A 302 27.57 21.78 22.15
C GLN A 302 28.77 22.21 22.99
N LYS A 303 29.99 21.79 22.61
CA LYS A 303 31.24 22.25 23.26
C LYS A 303 31.50 23.74 23.11
N VAL A 304 31.05 24.36 22.03
CA VAL A 304 31.16 25.81 21.83
C VAL A 304 30.17 26.54 22.74
N GLU A 305 28.94 26.05 22.85
CA GLU A 305 27.93 26.60 23.76
C GLU A 305 28.38 26.53 25.22
N GLU A 306 28.92 25.38 25.66
CA GLU A 306 29.50 25.21 26.99
C GLU A 306 30.62 26.23 27.28
N LYS A 307 31.50 26.49 26.30
CA LYS A 307 32.56 27.51 26.43
C LYS A 307 32.04 28.93 26.47
N ILE A 308 30.99 29.25 25.70
CA ILE A 308 30.36 30.57 25.73
C ILE A 308 29.77 30.82 27.12
N ASP A 309 29.12 29.82 27.71
CA ASP A 309 28.58 29.90 29.07
C ASP A 309 29.68 30.07 30.13
N GLU A 310 30.81 29.39 29.98
CA GLU A 310 31.98 29.54 30.85
C GLU A 310 32.55 30.97 30.78
N ILE A 311 32.77 31.50 29.56
CA ILE A 311 33.21 32.88 29.36
C ILE A 311 32.19 33.88 29.95
N GLY A 312 30.89 33.61 29.79
CA GLY A 312 29.84 34.43 30.38
C GLY A 312 29.92 34.52 31.90
N LYS A 313 30.25 33.40 32.58
CA LYS A 313 30.47 33.37 34.04
C LYS A 313 31.72 34.15 34.44
N ASP A 314 32.80 34.05 33.68
CA ASP A 314 34.04 34.78 33.95
C ASP A 314 33.86 36.29 33.79
N VAL A 315 33.21 36.73 32.72
CA VAL A 315 32.87 38.14 32.49
C VAL A 315 32.02 38.69 33.64
N LYS A 316 30.99 37.95 34.07
CA LYS A 316 30.15 38.35 35.21
C LYS A 316 30.96 38.48 36.50
N SER A 317 31.94 37.61 36.71
CA SER A 317 32.82 37.62 37.88
C SER A 317 33.79 38.81 37.85
N LEU A 318 34.32 39.15 36.67
CA LEU A 318 35.12 40.35 36.44
C LEU A 318 34.33 41.64 36.72
N PHE A 319 33.09 41.74 36.23
CA PHE A 319 32.23 42.88 36.56
C PHE A 319 31.99 43.03 38.06
N LYS A 320 31.82 41.92 38.78
CA LYS A 320 31.69 41.93 40.24
C LYS A 320 32.97 42.45 40.91
N LEU A 321 34.14 41.98 40.51
CA LEU A 321 35.43 42.47 41.03
C LEU A 321 35.64 43.96 40.75
N LEU A 322 35.35 44.42 39.53
CA LEU A 322 35.42 45.83 39.17
C LEU A 322 34.48 46.68 40.03
N SER A 323 33.25 46.22 40.27
CA SER A 323 32.30 46.92 41.14
C SER A 323 32.82 47.05 42.59
N MET A 324 33.53 46.03 43.10
CA MET A 324 34.14 46.08 44.42
C MET A 324 35.32 47.06 44.49
N LEU A 325 36.15 47.13 43.44
CA LEU A 325 37.27 48.07 43.35
C LEU A 325 36.81 49.52 43.25
N VAL A 326 35.74 49.80 42.50
CA VAL A 326 35.15 51.14 42.41
C VAL A 326 34.63 51.60 43.77
N ILE A 327 33.98 50.72 44.54
CA ILE A 327 33.49 51.04 45.89
C ILE A 327 34.64 51.33 46.88
N GLN A 328 35.81 50.73 46.70
CA GLN A 328 36.98 50.97 47.54
C GLN A 328 37.78 52.22 47.16
N GLY A 329 37.60 52.76 45.95
CA GLY A 329 38.26 54.00 45.50
C GLY A 329 37.56 55.29 45.94
N ASP A 330 36.32 55.19 46.45
CA ASP A 330 35.51 56.30 46.96
C ASP A 330 35.57 56.44 48.51
N GLN A 331 36.45 55.69 49.19
CA GLN A 331 36.81 55.87 50.61
C GLN A 331 38.22 56.45 50.72
#